data_AF-A0A5D0CNS8-F1
#
_entry.id   AF-A0A5D0CNS8-F1
#
_cell.length_a   1.000
_cell.length_b   1.000
_cell.length_c   1.000
_cell.angle_alpha   90.00
_cell.angle_beta   90.00
_cell.angle_gamma   90.00
#
_symmetry.space_group_name_H-M   'P 1'
#
loop_
_entity.id
_entity.type
_entity.pdbx_description
1 polymer ?
#
loop_
_entity_poly.entity_id
_entity_poly.type
_entity_poly.pdbx_seq_one_letter_code
_entity_poly.pdbx_strand_id
1 'polypeptide(L)'
;MKKNSVYCIDNSDRTEVESSHRGYRDDIFVCVDGQIFNVIIYDIVRLQQDFETRIQEEQYFDIEPNIVLVREVKRENIIFTLEKL
;
A
#
# COMPACT_ATOMS: atom_id res chain seq x y z
N MET A 1 -22.56 -8.10 6.98
CA MET A 1 -21.12 -8.12 6.66
C MET A 1 -20.38 -7.51 7.83
N LYS A 2 -19.35 -8.18 8.37
CA LYS A 2 -18.51 -7.56 9.40
C LYS A 2 -17.77 -6.37 8.76
N LYS A 3 -17.64 -5.27 9.50
CA LYS A 3 -17.01 -4.04 9.02
C LYS A 3 -15.50 -4.27 8.96
N ASN A 4 -14.91 -4.20 7.76
CA ASN A 4 -13.46 -4.20 7.59
C ASN A 4 -12.89 -3.01 8.37
N SER A 5 -11.87 -3.25 9.21
CA SER A 5 -11.22 -2.19 9.99
C SER A 5 -9.81 -1.97 9.46
N VAL A 6 -9.47 -0.72 9.18
CA VAL A 6 -8.15 -0.31 8.70
C VAL A 6 -7.36 0.28 9.87
N TYR A 7 -6.11 -0.14 10.02
CA TYR A 7 -5.18 0.32 11.02
C TYR A 7 -3.90 0.80 10.34
N CYS A 8 -3.42 1.99 10.70
CA CYS A 8 -2.10 2.48 10.29
C CYS A 8 -1.23 2.57 11.54
N ILE A 9 -0.01 2.04 11.50
CA ILE A 9 0.90 2.08 12.66
C ILE A 9 1.36 3.52 12.93
N ASP A 10 1.64 4.31 11.90
CA ASP A 10 2.11 5.70 12.06
C ASP A 10 1.22 6.71 11.32
N ASN A 11 0.45 7.50 12.06
CA ASN A 11 -0.43 8.54 11.48
C ASN A 11 0.17 9.95 11.56
N SER A 12 1.49 10.09 11.70
CA SER A 12 2.13 11.40 11.74
C SER A 12 2.05 12.12 10.39
N ASP A 13 2.00 13.46 10.44
CA ASP A 13 2.06 14.31 9.24
C ASP A 13 3.34 14.06 8.43
N ARG A 14 4.44 13.73 9.14
CA ARG A 14 5.70 13.34 8.52
C ARG A 14 5.52 12.12 7.63
N THR A 15 4.86 11.07 8.12
CA THR A 15 4.64 9.84 7.37
C THR A 15 3.68 10.06 6.20
N GLU A 16 2.66 10.91 6.35
CA GLU A 16 1.79 11.29 5.22
C GLU A 16 2.60 11.97 4.10
N VAL A 17 3.47 12.93 4.45
CA VAL A 17 4.31 13.63 3.47
C VAL A 17 5.33 12.68 2.85
N GLU A 18 6.06 11.89 3.65
CA GLU A 18 7.10 10.99 3.14
C GLU A 18 6.53 9.89 2.25
N SER A 19 5.42 9.25 2.64
CA SER A 19 4.78 8.18 1.85
C SER A 19 4.20 8.70 0.54
N SER A 20 3.56 9.87 0.54
CA SER A 20 3.07 10.51 -0.69
C SER A 20 4.20 10.88 -1.66
N HIS A 21 5.41 11.17 -1.17
CA HIS A 21 6.56 11.45 -2.04
C HIS A 21 7.25 10.17 -2.54
N ARG A 22 7.30 9.11 -1.73
CA ARG A 22 7.91 7.83 -2.12
C ARG A 22 6.99 6.96 -2.97
N GLY A 23 5.68 7.20 -2.93
CA GLY A 23 4.69 6.40 -3.65
C GLY A 23 4.45 5.02 -3.05
N TYR A 24 4.81 4.82 -1.77
CA TYR A 24 4.70 3.54 -1.07
C TYR A 24 4.40 3.70 0.42
N ARG A 25 3.69 2.70 0.97
CA ARG A 25 3.44 2.55 2.40
C ARG A 25 3.19 1.09 2.80
N ASP A 26 3.84 0.60 3.85
CA ASP A 26 3.78 -0.78 4.35
C ASP A 26 3.29 -0.93 5.80
N ASP A 27 3.01 0.19 6.47
CA ASP A 27 2.55 0.20 7.86
C ASP A 27 1.01 0.07 7.98
N ILE A 28 0.35 -0.44 6.93
CA ILE A 28 -1.10 -0.56 6.83
C ILE A 28 -1.57 -1.99 7.09
N PHE A 29 -2.59 -2.14 7.93
CA PHE A 29 -3.18 -3.41 8.29
C PHE A 29 -4.69 -3.36 8.14
N VAL A 30 -5.27 -4.44 7.65
CA VAL A 30 -6.72 -4.61 7.55
C VAL A 30 -7.16 -5.82 8.38
N CYS A 31 -8.26 -5.68 9.10
CA CYS A 31 -8.92 -6.79 9.78
C CYS A 31 -10.14 -7.23 8.98
N VAL A 32 -10.10 -8.47 8.49
CA VAL A 32 -11.18 -9.13 7.73
C VAL A 32 -11.54 -10.40 8.47
N ASP A 33 -12.81 -10.52 8.87
CA ASP A 33 -13.34 -11.66 9.63
C ASP A 33 -12.57 -12.05 10.90
N GLY A 34 -11.89 -11.07 11.54
CA GLY A 34 -11.09 -11.28 12.75
C GLY A 34 -9.66 -11.72 12.47
N GLN A 35 -9.25 -11.80 11.20
CA GLN A 35 -7.88 -12.03 10.78
C GLN A 35 -7.25 -10.70 10.34
N ILE A 36 -6.00 -10.49 10.72
CA ILE A 36 -5.24 -9.28 10.40
C ILE A 36 -4.29 -9.58 9.25
N PHE A 37 -4.34 -8.74 8.23
CA PHE A 37 -3.46 -8.82 7.07
C PHE A 37 -2.67 -7.51 6.96
N ASN A 38 -1.36 -7.62 6.72
CA ASN A 38 -0.57 -6.49 6.27
C ASN A 38 -0.86 -6.25 4.79
N VAL A 39 -1.10 -4.98 4.45
CA VAL A 39 -1.39 -4.55 3.09
C VAL A 39 -0.32 -3.55 2.69
N ILE A 40 0.26 -3.78 1.52
CA ILE A 40 1.27 -2.90 0.96
C ILE A 40 0.58 -1.94 -0.01
N ILE A 41 0.72 -0.65 0.20
CA ILE A 41 0.12 0.38 -0.64
C ILE A 41 1.18 0.93 -1.58
N TYR A 42 0.88 0.91 -2.88
CA TYR A 42 1.71 1.50 -3.93
C TYR A 42 0.88 2.52 -4.71
N ASP A 43 1.53 3.53 -5.27
CA ASP A 43 1.02 4.16 -6.48
C ASP A 43 1.62 3.50 -7.74
N ILE A 44 1.10 3.89 -8.90
CA ILE A 44 1.54 3.31 -10.18
C ILE A 44 3.00 3.63 -10.50
N VAL A 45 3.49 4.80 -10.09
CA VAL A 45 4.86 5.25 -10.39
C VAL A 45 5.84 4.37 -9.64
N ARG A 46 5.57 4.09 -8.36
CA ARG A 46 6.40 3.21 -7.55
C ARG A 46 6.46 1.79 -8.12
N LEU A 47 5.31 1.24 -8.53
CA LEU A 47 5.27 -0.10 -9.13
C LEU A 47 6.12 -0.18 -10.41
N GLN A 48 6.06 0.84 -11.25
CA GLN A 48 6.85 0.93 -12.48
C GLN A 48 8.36 0.98 -12.16
N GLN A 49 8.77 1.81 -11.20
CA GLN A 49 10.16 1.93 -10.78
C GLN A 49 10.72 0.59 -10.27
N ASP A 50 9.95 -0.10 -9.42
CA ASP A 50 10.38 -1.38 -8.86
C ASP A 50 10.41 -2.48 -9.95
N PHE A 51 9.46 -2.48 -10.88
CA PHE A 51 9.49 -3.39 -12.04
C PHE A 51 10.72 -3.17 -12.93
N GLU A 52 10.98 -1.93 -13.34
CA GLU A 52 12.11 -1.58 -14.21
C GLU A 52 13.45 -1.96 -13.56
N THR A 53 13.61 -1.67 -12.27
CA THR A 53 14.81 -2.01 -11.50
C THR A 53 15.03 -3.52 -11.47
N ARG A 54 14.01 -4.30 -11.10
CA ARG A 54 14.15 -5.75 -10.95
C ARG A 54 14.29 -6.48 -12.27
N ILE A 55 13.65 -6.00 -13.35
CA ILE A 55 13.89 -6.55 -14.68
C ILE A 55 15.34 -6.29 -15.13
N GLN A 56 15.90 -5.12 -14.82
CA GLN A 56 17.28 -4.80 -15.16
C GLN A 56 18.29 -5.63 -14.35
N GLU A 57 18.03 -5.87 -13.07
CA GLU A 57 18.97 -6.53 -12.15
C GLU A 57 18.79 -8.04 -12.08
N GLU A 58 17.56 -8.53 -12.03
CA GLU A 58 17.18 -9.92 -11.76
C GLU A 58 16.62 -10.64 -12.99
N GLN A 59 16.25 -9.92 -14.05
CA GLN A 59 15.61 -10.45 -15.27
C GLN A 59 14.23 -11.08 -15.07
N TYR A 60 13.61 -10.90 -13.91
CA TYR A 60 12.22 -11.25 -13.63
C TYR A 60 11.61 -10.24 -12.65
N PHE A 61 10.28 -10.27 -12.52
CA PHE A 61 9.55 -9.51 -11.52
C PHE A 61 8.54 -10.40 -10.83
N ASP A 62 8.76 -10.74 -9.58
CA ASP A 62 7.76 -11.29 -8.69
C ASP A 62 7.06 -10.15 -7.93
N ILE A 63 5.74 -10.21 -7.91
CA ILE A 63 4.91 -9.21 -7.24
C ILE A 63 4.71 -9.61 -5.78
N GLU A 64 4.97 -8.67 -4.87
CA GLU A 64 4.70 -8.89 -3.44
C GLU A 64 3.20 -9.14 -3.22
N PRO A 65 2.83 -10.13 -2.38
CA PRO A 65 1.45 -10.38 -2.05
C PRO A 65 0.82 -9.18 -1.33
N ASN A 66 -0.49 -9.01 -1.46
CA ASN A 66 -1.26 -7.96 -0.80
C ASN A 66 -0.84 -6.52 -1.17
N ILE A 67 -0.23 -6.31 -2.34
CA ILE A 67 -0.12 -4.97 -2.91
C ILE A 67 -1.50 -4.47 -3.34
N VAL A 68 -1.86 -3.26 -2.90
CA VAL A 68 -3.01 -2.50 -3.37
C VAL A 68 -2.52 -1.21 -4.01
N LEU A 69 -2.90 -1.01 -5.27
CA LEU A 69 -2.61 0.21 -6.00
C LEU A 69 -3.65 1.28 -5.69
N VAL A 70 -3.17 2.47 -5.32
CA VAL A 70 -4.00 3.66 -5.10
C VAL A 70 -3.60 4.76 -6.07
N ARG A 71 -4.49 5.75 -6.25
CA ARG A 71 -4.22 6.89 -7.13
C ARG A 71 -2.98 7.70 -6.69
N GLU A 72 -2.92 8.00 -5.40
CA GLU A 72 -1.80 8.66 -4.73
C GLU A 72 -1.72 8.07 -3.31
N VAL A 73 -0.51 7.86 -2.78
CA VAL A 73 -0.30 7.32 -1.43
C VAL A 73 -0.58 8.38 -0.37
N LYS A 74 -1.87 8.67 -0.21
CA LYS A 74 -2.46 9.56 0.80
C LYS A 74 -3.47 8.78 1.62
N ARG A 75 -3.56 9.08 2.91
CA ARG A 75 -4.45 8.37 3.85
C ARG A 75 -5.90 8.30 3.36
N GLU A 76 -6.42 9.39 2.82
CA GLU A 76 -7.79 9.45 2.29
C GLU A 76 -8.03 8.45 1.15
N ASN A 77 -7.08 8.35 0.20
CA ASN A 77 -7.17 7.44 -0.93
C ASN A 77 -7.01 5.99 -0.48
N ILE A 78 -6.12 5.74 0.50
CA ILE A 78 -5.89 4.41 1.07
C ILE A 78 -7.17 3.92 1.73
N ILE A 79 -7.73 4.69 2.67
CA ILE A 79 -8.95 4.30 3.38
C ILE A 79 -10.10 4.11 2.38
N PHE A 80 -10.31 5.05 1.46
CA PHE A 80 -11.36 4.94 0.45
C PHE A 80 -11.24 3.67 -0.41
N THR A 81 -10.02 3.27 -0.76
CA THR A 81 -9.76 2.08 -1.57
C THR A 81 -10.00 0.81 -0.76
N LEU A 82 -9.44 0.72 0.46
CA LEU A 82 -9.55 -0.46 1.31
C LEU A 82 -10.97 -0.71 1.83
N GLU A 83 -11.78 0.34 2.00
CA GLU A 83 -13.20 0.21 2.37
C GLU A 83 -14.07 -0.36 1.23
N LYS A 84 -13.57 -0.40 -0.01
CA LYS A 84 -14.29 -0.88 -1.20
C LYS A 84 -13.91 -2.28 -1.65
N LEU A 85 -12.86 -2.86 -1.06
CA LEU A 85 -12.46 -4.25 -1.25
C LEU A 85 -13.27 -5.17 -0.32
#